data_AF-A0A517YKZ6-F1
#
_entry.id   AF-A0A517YKZ6-F1
#
_cell.length_a   1.000
_cell.length_b   1.000
_cell.length_c   1.000
_cell.angle_alpha   90.00
_cell.angle_beta   90.00
_cell.angle_gamma   90.00
#
_symmetry.space_group_name_H-M   'P 1'
#
loop_
_entity.id
_entity.type
_entity.pdbx_description
1 polymer ?
#
loop_
_entity_poly.entity_id
_entity_poly.type
_entity_poly.pdbx_seq_one_letter_code
_entity_poly.pdbx_strand_id
1 'polypeptide(L)'
;MPVHHFRIVCEDVAKARQVEVLVDYTVLGGLVQVGAIRPTKVTLYDVATNKIARELPVWTSTGRRLLRRSFLKNRSGFVALQHEIQSHFEQREALTAV
;
A
#
# COMPACT_ATOMS: atom_id res chain seq x y z
N MET A 1 18.58 3.87 11.66
CA MET A 1 17.14 4.19 11.87
C MET A 1 16.34 2.94 11.55
N PRO A 2 15.40 2.51 12.42
CA PRO A 2 14.55 1.37 12.12
C PRO A 2 13.67 1.68 10.90
N VAL A 3 13.58 0.73 9.98
CA VAL A 3 12.65 0.80 8.85
C VAL A 3 11.35 0.15 9.30
N HIS A 4 10.26 0.89 9.16
CA HIS A 4 8.91 0.40 9.43
C HIS A 4 8.20 0.06 8.12
N HIS A 5 7.19 -0.79 8.23
CA HIS A 5 6.38 -1.22 7.10
C HIS A 5 4.92 -0.87 7.31
N PHE A 6 4.32 -0.27 6.30
CA PHE A 6 2.90 0.03 6.24
C PHE A 6 2.28 -0.69 5.04
N ARG A 7 1.28 -1.53 5.30
CA ARG A 7 0.60 -2.31 4.26
C ARG A 7 -0.65 -1.58 3.83
N ILE A 8 -0.75 -1.29 2.53
CA ILE A 8 -1.91 -0.68 1.90
C ILE A 8 -2.51 -1.68 0.92
N VAL A 9 -3.83 -1.72 0.91
CA VAL A 9 -4.62 -2.48 -0.05
C VAL A 9 -5.38 -1.49 -0.92
N CYS A 10 -5.15 -1.53 -2.22
CA CYS A 10 -5.79 -0.63 -3.18
C CYS A 10 -6.65 -1.44 -4.15
N GLU A 11 -7.93 -1.11 -4.21
CA GLU A 11 -8.87 -1.69 -5.16
C GLU A 11 -8.85 -0.92 -6.50
N ASP A 12 -8.90 -1.67 -7.59
CA ASP A 12 -8.96 -1.19 -8.96
C ASP A 12 -10.18 -1.87 -9.61
N VAL A 13 -11.35 -1.26 -9.36
CA VAL A 13 -12.67 -1.76 -9.78
C VAL A 13 -12.72 -1.95 -11.29
N ALA A 14 -12.14 -1.00 -12.05
CA ALA A 14 -12.11 -1.06 -13.52
C ALA A 14 -11.39 -2.30 -14.06
N LYS A 15 -10.50 -2.91 -13.27
CA LYS A 15 -9.76 -4.11 -13.64
C LYS A 15 -10.10 -5.33 -12.77
N ALA A 16 -11.18 -5.25 -11.99
CA ALA A 16 -11.63 -6.30 -11.10
C ALA A 16 -10.50 -6.89 -10.26
N ARG A 17 -9.67 -6.02 -9.67
CA ARG A 17 -8.47 -6.44 -8.95
C ARG A 17 -8.22 -5.59 -7.72
N GLN A 18 -7.47 -6.17 -6.80
CA GLN A 18 -6.91 -5.52 -5.64
C GLN A 18 -5.40 -5.71 -5.65
N VAL A 19 -4.68 -4.66 -5.28
CA VAL A 19 -3.22 -4.64 -5.23
C VAL A 19 -2.80 -4.36 -3.80
N GLU A 20 -2.03 -5.28 -3.23
CA GLU A 20 -1.35 -5.09 -1.97
C GLU A 20 -0.01 -4.40 -2.22
N VAL A 21 0.24 -3.35 -1.45
CA VAL A 21 1.43 -2.51 -1.53
C VAL A 21 2.03 -2.38 -0.15
N LEU A 22 3.29 -2.78 -0.02
CA LEU A 22 4.08 -2.55 1.16
C LEU A 22 4.86 -1.24 1.00
N VAL A 23 4.69 -0.33 1.95
CA VAL A 23 5.40 0.95 1.99
C VAL A 23 6.42 0.90 3.11
N ASP A 24 7.69 1.12 2.75
CA ASP A 24 8.78 1.26 3.70
C ASP A 24 8.89 2.71 4.08
N TYR A 25 8.92 2.98 5.38
CA TYR A 25 9.05 4.32 5.90
C TYR A 25 9.95 4.38 7.13
N THR A 26 10.48 5.56 7.40
CA THR A 26 11.25 5.88 8.60
C THR A 26 10.65 7.10 9.27
N VAL A 27 10.71 7.17 10.59
CA VAL A 27 10.28 8.35 11.35
C VAL A 27 11.51 9.13 11.77
N LEU A 28 11.58 10.40 11.38
CA LEU A 28 12.70 11.32 11.66
C LEU A 28 12.15 12.62 12.23
N GLY A 29 12.46 12.91 13.50
CA GLY A 29 11.98 14.11 14.17
C GLY A 29 10.44 14.21 14.22
N GLY A 30 9.75 13.08 14.36
CA GLY A 30 8.28 13.02 14.34
C GLY A 30 7.65 13.06 12.95
N LEU A 31 8.45 13.15 11.88
CA LEU A 31 7.96 13.16 10.50
C LEU A 31 8.18 11.82 9.82
N VAL A 32 7.14 11.32 9.13
CA VAL A 32 7.24 10.14 8.27
C VAL A 32 7.93 10.47 6.95
N GLN A 33 9.02 9.76 6.68
CA GLN A 33 9.70 9.73 5.38
C GLN A 33 9.45 8.38 4.69
N VAL A 34 8.87 8.43 3.50
CA VAL A 34 8.61 7.25 2.67
C VAL A 34 9.87 6.91 1.88
N GLY A 35 10.42 5.71 2.09
CA GLY A 35 11.60 5.23 1.40
C GLY A 35 11.27 4.46 0.12
N ALA A 36 10.46 3.41 0.23
CA ALA A 36 10.15 2.53 -0.90
C ALA A 36 8.67 2.12 -0.93
N ILE A 37 8.17 1.87 -2.15
CA ILE A 37 6.81 1.40 -2.40
C ILE A 37 6.92 0.11 -3.20
N ARG A 38 6.51 -1.00 -2.60
CA ARG A 38 6.72 -2.36 -3.09
C ARG A 38 5.37 -3.08 -3.23
N PRO A 39 4.79 -3.17 -4.43
CA PRO A 39 3.66 -4.06 -4.68
C PRO A 39 4.07 -5.50 -4.40
N THR A 40 3.28 -6.21 -3.59
CA THR A 40 3.59 -7.57 -3.11
C THR A 40 2.66 -8.62 -3.69
N LYS A 41 1.37 -8.29 -3.84
CA LYS A 41 0.33 -9.22 -4.27
C LYS A 41 -0.73 -8.54 -5.12
N VAL A 42 -1.26 -9.25 -6.11
CA VAL A 42 -2.48 -8.88 -6.84
C VAL A 42 -3.52 -9.96 -6.61
N THR A 43 -4.70 -9.56 -6.16
CA THR A 43 -5.87 -10.43 -6.03
C THR A 43 -6.84 -10.05 -7.15
N LEU A 44 -7.24 -11.00 -7.97
CA LEU A 44 -8.23 -10.83 -9.04
C LEU A 44 -9.57 -11.34 -8.55
N TYR A 45 -10.62 -10.58 -8.83
CA TYR A 45 -12.00 -10.92 -8.50
C TYR A 45 -12.76 -11.33 -9.75
N ASP A 46 -13.66 -12.30 -9.58
CA ASP A 46 -14.69 -12.60 -10.55
C ASP A 46 -15.75 -11.49 -10.51
N VAL A 47 -16.01 -10.84 -11.65
CA VAL A 47 -16.89 -9.66 -11.74
C VAL A 47 -18.35 -10.02 -11.42
N ALA A 48 -18.78 -11.23 -11.74
CA ALA A 48 -20.17 -11.65 -11.57
C ALA A 48 -20.49 -12.02 -10.11
N THR A 49 -19.52 -12.63 -9.42
CA THR A 49 -19.73 -13.17 -8.06
C THR A 49 -19.04 -12.36 -6.97
N ASN A 50 -18.18 -11.40 -7.34
CA ASN A 50 -17.29 -10.64 -6.47
C ASN A 50 -16.41 -11.53 -5.56
N LYS A 51 -16.20 -12.79 -5.93
CA LYS A 51 -15.35 -13.74 -5.22
C LYS A 51 -13.92 -13.67 -5.75
N ILE A 52 -12.96 -14.04 -4.90
CA ILE A 52 -11.56 -14.14 -5.32
C ILE A 52 -11.45 -15.23 -6.39
N ALA A 53 -11.06 -14.84 -7.60
CA ALA A 53 -10.78 -15.75 -8.69
C ALA A 53 -9.34 -16.26 -8.62
N ARG A 54 -8.39 -15.39 -8.29
CA ARG A 54 -6.96 -15.74 -8.23
C ARG A 54 -6.16 -14.79 -7.37
N GLU A 55 -5.13 -15.31 -6.69
CA GLU A 55 -4.08 -14.49 -6.08
C GLU A 55 -2.74 -14.71 -6.78
N LEU A 56 -2.02 -13.62 -7.03
CA LEU A 56 -0.78 -13.61 -7.78
C LEU A 56 0.31 -12.84 -7.01
N PRO A 57 1.44 -13.47 -6.63
CA PRO A 57 2.55 -12.75 -6.04
C PRO A 57 3.25 -11.87 -7.08
N VAL A 58 3.72 -10.69 -6.66
CA VAL A 58 4.43 -9.72 -7.51
C VAL A 58 5.94 -9.84 -7.30
N TRP A 59 6.50 -10.88 -7.88
CA TRP A 59 7.93 -11.19 -7.80
C TRP A 59 8.80 -10.57 -8.91
N THR A 60 8.23 -10.17 -10.05
CA THR A 60 9.00 -9.63 -11.18
C THR A 60 9.24 -8.11 -11.04
N SER A 61 10.41 -7.65 -11.47
CA SER A 61 10.78 -6.21 -11.46
C SER A 61 9.82 -5.38 -12.33
N THR A 62 9.47 -5.89 -13.50
CA THR A 62 8.51 -5.25 -14.43
C THR A 62 7.12 -5.13 -13.81
N GLY A 63 6.61 -6.21 -13.18
CA GLY A 63 5.32 -6.21 -12.51
C GLY A 63 5.28 -5.19 -11.36
N ARG A 64 6.32 -5.19 -10.52
CA ARG A 64 6.48 -4.19 -9.44
C ARG A 64 6.49 -2.76 -9.98
N ARG A 65 7.25 -2.49 -11.04
CA ARG A 65 7.32 -1.15 -11.66
C ARG A 65 5.97 -0.68 -12.17
N LEU A 66 5.24 -1.54 -12.90
CA LEU A 66 3.93 -1.22 -13.46
C LEU A 66 2.88 -0.96 -12.39
N LEU A 67 2.79 -1.84 -11.39
CA LEU A 67 1.83 -1.71 -10.30
C LEU A 67 2.13 -0.50 -9.42
N ARG A 68 3.41 -0.22 -9.13
CA ARG A 68 3.81 1.00 -8.40
C ARG A 68 3.39 2.26 -9.17
N ARG A 69 3.61 2.31 -10.49
CA ARG A 69 3.19 3.45 -11.32
C ARG A 69 1.67 3.61 -11.32
N SER A 70 0.93 2.50 -11.43
CA SER A 70 -0.54 2.50 -11.35
C SER A 70 -1.03 3.02 -10.00
N PHE A 71 -0.43 2.53 -8.91
CA PHE A 71 -0.76 2.95 -7.54
C PHE A 71 -0.52 4.45 -7.36
N LEU A 72 0.66 4.96 -7.71
CA LEU A 72 0.97 6.38 -7.59
C LEU A 72 0.07 7.26 -8.46
N LYS A 73 -0.25 6.82 -9.69
CA LYS A 73 -1.16 7.55 -10.59
C LYS A 73 -2.57 7.63 -10.02
N ASN A 74 -3.09 6.53 -9.50
CA ASN A 74 -4.47 6.48 -8.97
C ASN A 74 -4.61 7.21 -7.64
N ARG A 75 -3.50 7.59 -7.00
CA ARG A 75 -3.49 8.37 -5.76
C ARG A 75 -3.53 9.90 -5.96
N SER A 76 -3.55 10.40 -7.19
CA SER A 76 -3.72 11.83 -7.44
C SER A 76 -5.10 12.30 -6.95
N GLY A 77 -5.15 12.95 -5.78
CA GLY A 77 -6.39 13.41 -5.13
C GLY A 77 -6.67 12.77 -3.76
N PHE A 78 -5.88 11.79 -3.34
CA PHE A 78 -5.94 11.22 -1.99
C PHE A 78 -5.00 11.95 -1.04
N VAL A 79 -5.21 11.78 0.26
CA VAL A 79 -4.29 12.21 1.32
C VAL A 79 -2.86 11.70 1.00
N ALA A 80 -1.87 12.57 1.21
CA ALA A 80 -0.47 12.22 0.99
C ALA A 80 -0.11 10.95 1.78
N LEU A 81 0.66 10.05 1.17
CA LEU A 81 1.03 8.77 1.78
C LEU A 81 1.68 8.95 3.16
N GLN A 82 2.48 10.01 3.31
CA GLN A 82 3.11 10.41 4.56
C GLN A 82 2.10 10.69 5.65
N HIS A 83 1.02 11.44 5.34
CA HIS A 83 -0.02 11.78 6.30
C HIS A 83 -0.84 10.55 6.71
N GLU A 84 -1.17 9.68 5.75
CA GLU A 84 -1.87 8.42 6.03
C GLU A 84 -1.06 7.53 6.99
N ILE A 85 0.24 7.39 6.73
CA ILE A 85 1.15 6.61 7.59
C ILE A 85 1.33 7.29 8.95
N GLN A 86 1.44 8.63 8.99
CA GLN A 86 1.59 9.41 10.21
C GLN A 86 0.39 9.20 11.15
N SER A 87 -0.84 9.38 10.64
CA SER A 87 -2.04 9.20 11.45
C SER A 87 -2.17 7.77 12.00
N HIS A 88 -1.81 6.77 11.20
CA HIS A 88 -1.82 5.38 11.66
C HIS A 88 -0.72 5.10 12.70
N PHE A 89 0.46 5.72 12.56
CA PHE A 89 1.54 5.62 13.54
C PHE A 89 1.12 6.23 14.89
N GLU A 90 0.56 7.43 14.88
CA GLU A 90 0.08 8.12 16.10
C GLU A 90 -1.02 7.32 16.81
N GLN A 91 -1.95 6.73 16.06
CA GLN A 91 -2.99 5.85 16.64
C GLN A 91 -2.39 4.62 17.33
N ARG A 92 -1.34 4.01 16.74
CA ARG A 92 -0.66 2.86 17.36
C ARG A 92 0.11 3.25 18.61
N GLU A 93 0.80 4.39 18.62
CA GLU A 93 1.50 4.85 19.82
C GLU A 93 0.52 5.17 20.95
N ALA A 94 -0.61 5.81 20.66
CA ALA A 94 -1.65 6.10 21.65
C ALA A 94 -2.23 4.82 22.29
N LEU A 95 -2.38 3.74 21.53
CA LEU A 95 -2.84 2.43 22.03
C LEU A 95 -1.80 1.68 22.86
N THR A 96 -0.50 1.97 22.64
CA THR A 96 0.60 1.28 23.33
C THR A 96 1.03 2.02 24.61
N ALA A 97 0.61 3.27 24.77
CA ALA A 97 0.89 4.12 25.92
C ALA A 97 -0.12 3.98 27.09
N VAL A 98 -1.05 3.02 26.99
CA VAL A 98 -2.02 2.62 28.03
C VAL A 98 -1.55 1.31 28.67
#